data_AF-A0A355G2N2-F1
#
_entry.id   AF-A0A355G2N2-F1
#
_cell.length_a   1.000
_cell.length_b   1.000
_cell.length_c   1.000
_cell.angle_alpha   90.00
_cell.angle_beta   90.00
_cell.angle_gamma   90.00
#
_symmetry.space_group_name_H-M   'P 1'
#
loop_
_entity.id
_entity.type
_entity.pdbx_description
1 polymer ?
#
loop_
_entity_poly.entity_id
_entity_poly.type
_entity_poly.pdbx_seq_one_letter_code
_entity_poly.pdbx_strand_id
1 'polypeptide(L)'
;MDSTVVTFTGLDRTFTVSSILAQFNLFGQEITVRWYGAIIAFGFLLAVLMGGRMAYKWKMSLDKMIDVLIYGTLGGIIGARLYYVIFRWSYYSQHLDEIVQIWNGGLAIYGGIIGGLLAAFITCRINKLNFYNLLDCAGVSLLIGQGIGRWGNFANQEAFGTNTTMPWGMKSEKTVEYLLDNQTELKTLGVSVDPYAPVHPTFLYESLWCLGSFIILYIMYRKFRKFSGQLFLSYGVLYGTGRAIIEGFRTDSLYIGSTSLRVSQLLSMVVVAVFLTLLIIKLIQTKKHPQPIEGVDFFPEEEKKDEKSKKNAKLTQKDLTELARKREERLLAKAESEKEPEESFTEEKVDETVETSAE
;
A
#
# COMPACT_ATOMS: atom_id res chain seq x y z
N MET A 1 -22.23 23.99 -18.34
CA MET A 1 -20.95 23.67 -17.67
C MET A 1 -21.25 23.64 -16.18
N ASP A 2 -20.93 22.55 -15.48
CA ASP A 2 -21.15 22.38 -14.04
C ASP A 2 -20.09 23.16 -13.24
N SER A 3 -20.17 24.49 -13.31
CA SER A 3 -19.28 25.42 -12.65
C SER A 3 -19.99 26.13 -11.50
N THR A 4 -19.41 26.04 -10.31
CA THR A 4 -19.95 26.61 -9.07
C THR A 4 -19.11 27.81 -8.65
N VAL A 5 -19.75 28.89 -8.22
CA VAL A 5 -19.04 30.00 -7.57
C VAL A 5 -18.75 29.63 -6.12
N VAL A 6 -17.49 29.74 -5.73
CA VAL A 6 -16.98 29.49 -4.38
C VAL A 6 -16.41 30.77 -3.80
N THR A 7 -16.78 31.09 -2.57
CA THR A 7 -16.31 32.25 -1.82
C THR A 7 -15.70 31.82 -0.49
N PHE A 8 -14.77 32.61 0.02
CA PHE A 8 -14.22 32.43 1.36
C PHE A 8 -14.41 33.70 2.19
N THR A 9 -14.85 33.57 3.44
CA THR A 9 -15.27 34.71 4.29
C THR A 9 -14.27 35.87 4.36
N GLY A 10 -12.97 35.57 4.44
CA GLY A 10 -11.89 36.54 4.58
C GLY A 10 -11.16 36.85 3.29
N LEU A 11 -11.68 36.42 2.13
CA LEU A 11 -11.15 36.76 0.82
C LEU A 11 -12.22 37.53 0.04
N ASP A 12 -11.89 38.77 -0.35
CA ASP A 12 -12.71 39.58 -1.26
C ASP A 12 -12.56 39.11 -2.72
N ARG A 13 -12.61 37.78 -2.94
CA ARG A 13 -12.49 37.14 -4.25
C ARG A 13 -13.45 35.96 -4.36
N THR A 14 -14.05 35.86 -5.54
CA THR A 14 -14.87 34.71 -5.96
C THR A 14 -14.06 33.80 -6.86
N PHE A 15 -14.21 32.49 -6.68
CA PHE A 15 -13.57 31.47 -7.50
C PHE A 15 -14.64 30.71 -8.27
N THR A 16 -14.57 30.68 -9.60
CA THR A 16 -15.45 29.83 -10.40
C THR A 16 -14.76 28.49 -10.59
N VAL A 17 -15.35 27.42 -10.01
CA VAL A 17 -14.75 26.09 -9.97
C VAL A 17 -15.64 25.11 -10.73
N SER A 18 -15.10 24.49 -11.79
CA SER A 18 -15.80 23.43 -12.54
C SER A 18 -15.51 22.06 -11.95
N SER A 19 -16.52 21.20 -11.85
CA SER A 19 -16.32 19.77 -11.54
C SER A 19 -15.83 18.98 -12.78
N ILE A 20 -16.12 19.52 -13.97
CA ILE A 20 -15.80 18.92 -15.26
C ILE A 20 -14.46 19.48 -15.76
N LEU A 21 -13.54 18.57 -16.09
CA LEU A 21 -12.26 18.89 -16.71
C LEU A 21 -12.41 19.00 -18.23
N ALA A 22 -13.03 18.00 -18.85
CA ALA A 22 -13.25 17.96 -20.30
C ALA A 22 -14.51 17.16 -20.62
N GLN A 23 -15.23 17.56 -21.65
CA GLN A 23 -16.36 16.83 -22.19
C GLN A 23 -16.20 16.76 -23.70
N PHE A 24 -16.32 15.57 -24.27
CA PHE A 24 -16.19 15.35 -25.71
C PHE A 24 -17.03 14.14 -26.14
N ASN A 25 -17.45 14.13 -27.41
CA ASN A 25 -18.15 12.99 -27.99
C ASN A 25 -17.12 12.05 -28.64
N LEU A 26 -17.14 10.78 -28.27
CA LEU A 26 -16.29 9.74 -28.86
C LEU A 26 -17.21 8.59 -29.32
N PHE A 27 -17.19 8.29 -30.62
CA PHE A 27 -18.02 7.23 -31.22
C PHE A 27 -19.54 7.35 -30.90
N GLY A 28 -20.06 8.56 -30.82
CA GLY A 28 -21.47 8.81 -30.49
C GLY A 28 -21.78 8.80 -28.99
N GLN A 29 -20.80 8.50 -28.14
CA GLN A 29 -20.95 8.54 -26.67
C GLN A 29 -20.37 9.83 -26.10
N GLU A 30 -21.12 10.50 -25.23
CA GLU A 30 -20.60 11.63 -24.46
C GLU A 30 -19.72 11.14 -23.32
N ILE A 31 -18.42 11.46 -23.41
CA ILE A 31 -17.44 11.16 -22.38
C ILE A 31 -17.18 12.42 -21.58
N THR A 32 -17.40 12.34 -20.26
CA THR A 32 -17.11 13.42 -19.31
C THR A 32 -15.95 13.04 -18.41
N VAL A 33 -14.85 13.79 -18.51
CA VAL A 33 -13.70 13.66 -17.62
C VAL A 33 -13.86 14.67 -16.48
N ARG A 34 -13.84 14.19 -15.24
CA ARG A 34 -13.97 15.02 -14.03
C ARG A 34 -12.61 15.39 -13.45
N TRP A 35 -12.52 16.60 -12.89
CA TRP A 35 -11.32 17.05 -12.17
C TRP A 35 -10.95 16.13 -11.02
N TYR A 36 -11.94 15.59 -10.32
CA TYR A 36 -11.75 14.65 -9.22
C TYR A 36 -10.84 13.47 -9.59
N GLY A 37 -11.15 12.80 -10.71
CA GLY A 37 -10.36 11.65 -11.19
C GLY A 37 -8.96 12.06 -11.64
N ALA A 38 -8.84 13.19 -12.34
CA ALA A 38 -7.55 13.71 -12.80
C ALA A 38 -6.62 14.08 -11.63
N ILE A 39 -7.15 14.73 -10.59
CA ILE A 39 -6.41 15.11 -9.38
C ILE A 39 -5.95 13.86 -8.62
N ILE A 40 -6.81 12.84 -8.47
CA ILE A 40 -6.43 11.57 -7.85
C ILE A 40 -5.34 10.86 -8.64
N ALA A 41 -5.48 10.77 -9.98
CA ALA A 41 -4.47 10.15 -10.83
C ALA A 41 -3.12 10.86 -10.71
N PHE A 42 -3.13 12.20 -10.68
CA PHE A 42 -1.92 13.00 -10.48
C PHE A 42 -1.30 12.78 -9.09
N GLY A 43 -2.11 12.78 -8.03
CA GLY A 43 -1.65 12.50 -6.67
C GLY A 43 -1.07 11.09 -6.53
N PHE A 44 -1.70 10.09 -7.16
CA PHE A 44 -1.21 8.71 -7.21
C PHE A 44 0.13 8.61 -7.94
N LEU A 45 0.27 9.28 -9.10
CA LEU A 45 1.53 9.31 -9.84
C LEU A 45 2.67 9.87 -8.98
N LEU A 46 2.44 10.99 -8.28
CA LEU A 46 3.44 11.58 -7.39
C LEU A 46 3.76 10.68 -6.19
N ALA A 47 2.78 9.98 -5.64
CA ALA A 47 2.99 8.98 -4.59
C ALA A 47 3.86 7.81 -5.09
N VAL A 48 3.59 7.28 -6.28
CA VAL A 48 4.39 6.21 -6.89
C VAL A 48 5.83 6.68 -7.15
N LEU A 49 6.02 7.90 -7.66
CA LEU A 49 7.35 8.47 -7.89
C LEU A 49 8.13 8.65 -6.58
N MET A 50 7.47 9.11 -5.51
CA MET A 50 8.11 9.26 -4.20
C MET A 50 8.49 7.88 -3.61
N GLY A 51 7.57 6.92 -3.65
CA GLY A 51 7.80 5.56 -3.17
C GLY A 51 8.91 4.85 -3.95
N GLY A 52 8.91 4.98 -5.27
CA GLY A 52 9.97 4.48 -6.16
C GLY A 52 11.32 5.14 -5.87
N ARG A 53 11.37 6.44 -5.59
CA ARG A 53 12.61 7.13 -5.19
C ARG A 53 13.14 6.65 -3.85
N MET A 54 12.27 6.40 -2.86
CA MET A 54 12.65 5.82 -1.57
C MET A 54 13.22 4.41 -1.76
N ALA A 55 12.49 3.58 -2.50
CA ALA A 55 12.88 2.22 -2.83
C ALA A 55 14.23 2.15 -3.54
N TYR A 56 14.44 2.98 -4.57
CA TYR A 56 15.71 3.09 -5.28
C TYR A 56 16.86 3.43 -4.32
N LYS A 57 16.67 4.41 -3.43
CA LYS A 57 17.68 4.77 -2.42
C LYS A 57 17.95 3.67 -1.40
N TRP A 58 16.96 2.84 -1.11
CA TRP A 58 17.11 1.67 -0.26
C TRP A 58 17.54 0.43 -1.04
N LYS A 59 17.88 0.57 -2.33
CA LYS A 59 18.27 -0.53 -3.21
C LYS A 59 17.23 -1.65 -3.24
N MET A 60 15.95 -1.33 -3.10
CA MET A 60 14.87 -2.29 -3.33
C MET A 60 14.71 -2.48 -4.85
N SER A 61 14.45 -3.71 -5.29
CA SER A 61 14.20 -3.99 -6.71
C SER A 61 12.93 -3.28 -7.17
N LEU A 62 13.08 -2.35 -8.12
CA LEU A 62 11.97 -1.60 -8.70
C LEU A 62 11.05 -2.51 -9.52
N ASP A 63 11.61 -3.49 -10.25
CA ASP A 63 10.82 -4.46 -11.03
C ASP A 63 9.85 -5.23 -10.12
N LYS A 64 10.37 -5.78 -9.01
CA LYS A 64 9.53 -6.48 -8.02
C LYS A 64 8.51 -5.56 -7.36
N MET A 65 8.79 -4.26 -7.25
CA MET A 65 7.83 -3.29 -6.73
C MET A 65 6.74 -2.94 -7.74
N ILE A 66 7.05 -2.96 -9.04
CA ILE A 66 6.03 -2.82 -10.08
C ILE A 66 5.06 -3.99 -10.02
N ASP A 67 5.55 -5.22 -9.79
CA ASP A 67 4.66 -6.37 -9.55
C ASP A 67 3.73 -6.11 -8.37
N VAL A 68 4.27 -5.65 -7.23
CA VAL A 68 3.49 -5.32 -6.04
C VAL A 68 2.44 -4.24 -6.35
N LEU A 69 2.79 -3.23 -7.14
CA LEU A 69 1.87 -2.16 -7.54
C LEU A 69 0.73 -2.71 -8.42
N ILE A 70 1.05 -3.56 -9.41
CA ILE A 70 0.07 -4.16 -10.33
C ILE A 70 -0.86 -5.10 -9.55
N TYR A 71 -0.31 -6.11 -8.87
CA TYR A 71 -1.10 -7.09 -8.12
C TYR A 71 -1.83 -6.45 -6.94
N GLY A 72 -1.24 -5.45 -6.28
CA GLY A 72 -1.88 -4.66 -5.24
C GLY A 72 -3.07 -3.85 -5.76
N THR A 73 -2.95 -3.25 -6.94
CA THR A 73 -4.05 -2.52 -7.58
C THR A 73 -5.20 -3.47 -7.97
N LEU A 74 -4.88 -4.61 -8.59
CA LEU A 74 -5.88 -5.62 -8.94
C LEU A 74 -6.57 -6.18 -7.69
N GLY A 75 -5.79 -6.56 -6.66
CA GLY A 75 -6.32 -7.03 -5.38
C GLY A 75 -7.17 -5.98 -4.69
N GLY A 76 -6.82 -4.70 -4.80
CA GLY A 76 -7.61 -3.58 -4.32
C GLY A 76 -8.95 -3.44 -5.04
N ILE A 77 -8.97 -3.51 -6.37
CA ILE A 77 -10.23 -3.44 -7.14
C ILE A 77 -11.14 -4.62 -6.78
N ILE A 78 -10.60 -5.84 -6.76
CA ILE A 78 -11.32 -7.06 -6.39
C ILE A 78 -11.85 -6.93 -4.96
N GLY A 79 -11.01 -6.56 -4.00
CA GLY A 79 -11.39 -6.40 -2.60
C GLY A 79 -12.47 -5.33 -2.41
N ALA A 80 -12.35 -4.18 -3.10
CA ALA A 80 -13.34 -3.11 -3.04
C ALA A 80 -14.71 -3.56 -3.55
N ARG A 81 -14.73 -4.35 -4.62
CA ARG A 81 -15.97 -4.90 -5.17
C ARG A 81 -16.58 -5.97 -4.27
N LEU A 82 -15.79 -6.94 -3.83
CA LEU A 82 -16.27 -8.01 -2.97
C LEU A 82 -16.84 -7.45 -1.66
N TYR A 83 -16.16 -6.50 -1.03
CA TYR A 83 -16.66 -5.85 0.17
C TYR A 83 -18.00 -5.17 -0.08
N TYR A 84 -18.14 -4.40 -1.17
CA TYR A 84 -19.43 -3.76 -1.51
C TYR A 84 -20.55 -4.78 -1.69
N VAL A 85 -20.29 -5.86 -2.43
CA VAL A 85 -21.25 -6.94 -2.71
C VAL A 85 -21.67 -7.66 -1.43
N ILE A 86 -20.74 -7.97 -0.53
CA ILE A 86 -21.02 -8.63 0.76
C ILE A 86 -21.99 -7.80 1.60
N PHE A 87 -21.77 -6.48 1.69
CA PHE A 87 -22.66 -5.58 2.46
C PHE A 87 -24.00 -5.30 1.75
N ARG A 88 -24.15 -5.71 0.49
CA ARG A 88 -25.37 -5.58 -0.32
C ARG A 88 -25.88 -6.94 -0.80
N TRP A 89 -25.62 -8.00 -0.04
CA TRP A 89 -25.87 -9.37 -0.47
C TRP A 89 -27.35 -9.68 -0.77
N SER A 90 -28.29 -9.03 -0.07
CA SER A 90 -29.73 -9.19 -0.34
C SER A 90 -30.11 -8.84 -1.78
N TYR A 91 -29.44 -7.85 -2.37
CA TYR A 91 -29.58 -7.48 -3.78
C TYR A 91 -28.77 -8.43 -4.67
N TYR A 92 -27.47 -8.58 -4.44
CA TYR A 92 -26.60 -9.34 -5.34
C TYR A 92 -26.87 -10.85 -5.37
N SER A 93 -27.48 -11.42 -4.34
CA SER A 93 -27.95 -12.81 -4.37
C SER A 93 -29.00 -13.08 -5.45
N GLN A 94 -29.67 -12.03 -5.93
CA GLN A 94 -30.65 -12.09 -7.02
C GLN A 94 -30.08 -11.60 -8.36
N HIS A 95 -28.93 -10.92 -8.34
CA HIS A 95 -28.29 -10.26 -9.48
C HIS A 95 -26.80 -10.67 -9.58
N LEU A 96 -26.55 -11.97 -9.73
CA LEU A 96 -25.19 -12.53 -9.68
C LEU A 96 -24.29 -12.05 -10.84
N ASP A 97 -24.87 -11.77 -12.01
CA ASP A 97 -24.17 -11.25 -13.18
C ASP A 97 -23.68 -9.80 -12.97
N GLU A 98 -24.33 -9.05 -12.09
CA GLU A 98 -23.92 -7.68 -11.75
C GLU A 98 -22.69 -7.65 -10.84
N ILE A 99 -22.32 -8.76 -10.17
CA ILE A 99 -21.19 -8.80 -9.21
C ILE A 99 -19.87 -8.35 -9.86
N VAL A 100 -19.63 -8.71 -11.13
CA VAL A 100 -18.38 -8.36 -11.84
C VAL A 100 -18.42 -6.99 -12.53
N GLN A 101 -19.60 -6.36 -12.61
CA GLN A 101 -19.81 -5.12 -13.36
C GLN A 101 -19.36 -3.89 -12.57
N ILE A 102 -18.04 -3.71 -12.44
CA ILE A 102 -17.44 -2.59 -11.70
C ILE A 102 -17.67 -1.23 -12.36
N TRP A 103 -18.03 -1.20 -13.65
CA TRP A 103 -18.36 0.04 -14.37
C TRP A 103 -19.70 0.65 -13.97
N ASN A 104 -20.58 -0.12 -13.31
CA ASN A 104 -21.81 0.40 -12.71
C ASN A 104 -21.56 1.09 -11.35
N GLY A 105 -20.29 1.20 -10.92
CA GLY A 105 -19.91 1.69 -9.61
C GLY A 105 -19.99 0.61 -8.53
N GLY A 106 -20.16 1.01 -7.27
CA GLY A 106 -20.25 0.08 -6.14
C GLY A 106 -18.89 -0.52 -5.75
N LEU A 107 -17.95 0.35 -5.38
CA LEU A 107 -16.65 -0.01 -4.84
C LEU A 107 -16.52 0.56 -3.43
N ALA A 108 -16.23 -0.31 -2.45
CA ALA A 108 -16.06 0.10 -1.06
C ALA A 108 -14.58 0.27 -0.72
N ILE A 109 -14.20 1.46 -0.23
CA ILE A 109 -12.79 1.80 0.04
C ILE A 109 -12.14 0.85 1.06
N TYR A 110 -12.86 0.40 2.09
CA TYR A 110 -12.35 -0.54 3.08
C TYR A 110 -11.94 -1.88 2.44
N GLY A 111 -12.77 -2.39 1.53
CA GLY A 111 -12.45 -3.58 0.75
C GLY A 111 -11.21 -3.39 -0.10
N GLY A 112 -11.05 -2.20 -0.70
CA GLY A 112 -9.87 -1.88 -1.51
C GLY A 112 -8.58 -1.85 -0.71
N ILE A 113 -8.61 -1.29 0.51
CA ILE A 113 -7.45 -1.28 1.40
C ILE A 113 -7.09 -2.71 1.83
N ILE A 114 -8.08 -3.51 2.25
CA ILE A 114 -7.86 -4.89 2.71
C ILE A 114 -7.31 -5.76 1.56
N GLY A 115 -7.98 -5.75 0.40
CA GLY A 115 -7.59 -6.53 -0.77
C GLY A 115 -6.24 -6.11 -1.33
N GLY A 116 -5.96 -4.82 -1.38
CA GLY A 116 -4.68 -4.29 -1.85
C GLY A 116 -3.52 -4.65 -0.91
N LEU A 117 -3.70 -4.52 0.40
CA LEU A 117 -2.66 -4.91 1.37
C LEU A 117 -2.41 -6.42 1.38
N LEU A 118 -3.46 -7.24 1.25
CA LEU A 118 -3.34 -8.69 1.18
C LEU A 118 -2.56 -9.12 -0.08
N ALA A 119 -2.93 -8.58 -1.25
CA ALA A 119 -2.24 -8.86 -2.50
C ALA A 119 -0.78 -8.37 -2.46
N ALA A 120 -0.52 -7.19 -1.91
CA ALA A 120 0.84 -6.67 -1.71
C ALA A 120 1.66 -7.58 -0.78
N PHE A 121 1.07 -8.06 0.33
CA PHE A 121 1.73 -8.98 1.25
C PHE A 121 2.11 -10.29 0.55
N ILE A 122 1.16 -10.93 -0.16
CA ILE A 122 1.38 -12.17 -0.89
C ILE A 122 2.50 -11.96 -1.93
N THR A 123 2.42 -10.88 -2.71
CA THR A 123 3.41 -10.56 -3.74
C THR A 123 4.80 -10.34 -3.13
N CYS A 124 4.90 -9.61 -2.02
CA CYS A 124 6.17 -9.46 -1.30
C CYS A 124 6.75 -10.79 -0.83
N ARG A 125 5.90 -11.71 -0.35
CA ARG A 125 6.34 -13.05 0.09
C ARG A 125 6.88 -13.88 -1.08
N ILE A 126 6.21 -13.87 -2.22
CA ILE A 126 6.64 -14.55 -3.44
C ILE A 126 7.96 -13.94 -3.96
N ASN A 127 8.03 -12.61 -4.04
CA ASN A 127 9.18 -11.89 -4.58
C ASN A 127 10.35 -11.72 -3.59
N LYS A 128 10.23 -12.28 -2.38
CA LYS A 128 11.21 -12.16 -1.27
C LYS A 128 11.55 -10.70 -0.94
N LEU A 129 10.56 -9.82 -0.98
CA LEU A 129 10.68 -8.43 -0.54
C LEU A 129 10.30 -8.30 0.94
N ASN A 130 11.03 -7.44 1.67
CA ASN A 130 10.63 -7.08 3.02
C ASN A 130 9.37 -6.19 2.97
N PHE A 131 8.24 -6.77 3.39
CA PHE A 131 6.93 -6.12 3.38
C PHE A 131 6.89 -4.85 4.25
N TYR A 132 7.62 -4.80 5.36
CA TYR A 132 7.66 -3.63 6.24
C TYR A 132 8.39 -2.44 5.59
N ASN A 133 9.40 -2.68 4.77
CA ASN A 133 10.03 -1.62 3.96
C ASN A 133 9.08 -1.08 2.90
N LEU A 134 8.31 -1.96 2.26
CA LEU A 134 7.25 -1.53 1.34
C LEU A 134 6.23 -0.65 2.07
N LEU A 135 5.78 -1.07 3.25
CA LEU A 135 4.86 -0.28 4.08
C LEU A 135 5.45 1.07 4.46
N ASP A 136 6.74 1.14 4.79
CA ASP A 136 7.42 2.42 5.07
C ASP A 136 7.44 3.34 3.84
N CYS A 137 7.74 2.82 2.64
CA CYS A 137 7.63 3.58 1.39
C CYS A 137 6.20 4.08 1.16
N ALA A 138 5.21 3.21 1.37
CA ALA A 138 3.80 3.51 1.21
C ALA A 138 3.35 4.58 2.22
N GLY A 139 3.70 4.46 3.51
CA GLY A 139 3.27 5.40 4.55
C GLY A 139 3.67 6.85 4.27
N VAL A 140 4.88 7.07 3.76
CA VAL A 140 5.33 8.41 3.34
C VAL A 140 4.60 8.87 2.07
N SER A 141 4.46 7.97 1.09
CA SER A 141 3.95 8.32 -0.24
C SER A 141 2.43 8.52 -0.27
N LEU A 142 1.69 7.78 0.56
CA LEU A 142 0.23 7.87 0.67
C LEU A 142 -0.23 9.26 1.07
N LEU A 143 0.52 9.96 1.93
CA LEU A 143 0.19 11.32 2.35
C LEU A 143 0.19 12.32 1.18
N ILE A 144 1.03 12.10 0.16
CA ILE A 144 1.02 12.92 -1.07
C ILE A 144 -0.30 12.69 -1.82
N GLY A 145 -0.63 11.42 -2.07
CA GLY A 145 -1.87 11.06 -2.78
C GLY A 145 -3.12 11.51 -2.04
N GLN A 146 -3.16 11.33 -0.72
CA GLN A 146 -4.26 11.78 0.14
C GLN A 146 -4.38 13.30 0.14
N GLY A 147 -3.29 14.02 0.39
CA GLY A 147 -3.31 15.48 0.44
C GLY A 147 -3.73 16.11 -0.89
N ILE A 148 -3.23 15.61 -2.01
CA ILE A 148 -3.60 16.10 -3.35
C ILE A 148 -5.04 15.67 -3.69
N GLY A 149 -5.41 14.43 -3.41
CA GLY A 149 -6.74 13.89 -3.69
C GLY A 149 -7.88 14.70 -3.06
N ARG A 150 -7.64 15.35 -1.91
CA ARG A 150 -8.63 16.23 -1.25
C ARG A 150 -9.03 17.44 -2.09
N TRP A 151 -8.18 17.89 -3.01
CA TRP A 151 -8.56 18.94 -3.95
C TRP A 151 -9.61 18.48 -4.98
N GLY A 152 -9.77 17.17 -5.16
CA GLY A 152 -10.94 16.62 -5.85
C GLY A 152 -12.24 16.98 -5.13
N ASN A 153 -12.28 16.83 -3.79
CA ASN A 153 -13.45 17.22 -3.01
C ASN A 153 -13.76 18.71 -3.15
N PHE A 154 -12.71 19.56 -3.21
CA PHE A 154 -12.88 20.98 -3.50
C PHE A 154 -13.49 21.23 -4.89
N ALA A 155 -13.03 20.51 -5.94
CA ALA A 155 -13.58 20.64 -7.29
C ALA A 155 -15.05 20.18 -7.40
N ASN A 156 -15.47 19.24 -6.56
CA ASN A 156 -16.87 18.80 -6.45
C ASN A 156 -17.70 19.62 -5.45
N GLN A 157 -17.06 20.45 -4.62
CA GLN A 157 -17.67 21.15 -3.48
C GLN A 157 -18.36 20.20 -2.48
N GLU A 158 -17.74 19.04 -2.22
CA GLU A 158 -18.25 18.00 -1.33
C GLU A 158 -17.36 17.80 -0.09
N ALA A 159 -17.79 16.91 0.82
CA ALA A 159 -17.01 16.48 1.98
C ALA A 159 -16.60 17.59 2.96
N PHE A 160 -17.35 18.69 2.99
CA PHE A 160 -17.12 19.86 3.85
C PHE A 160 -17.57 19.64 5.30
N GLY A 161 -17.28 20.62 6.16
CA GLY A 161 -17.62 20.55 7.59
C GLY A 161 -18.84 21.37 7.99
N THR A 162 -19.10 21.43 9.30
CA THR A 162 -20.17 22.25 9.88
C THR A 162 -19.93 23.75 9.66
N ASN A 163 -20.94 24.56 9.97
CA ASN A 163 -20.83 26.01 9.83
C ASN A 163 -19.68 26.60 10.66
N THR A 164 -19.08 27.67 10.15
CA THR A 164 -17.96 28.37 10.78
C THR A 164 -18.01 29.87 10.52
N THR A 165 -17.50 30.64 11.48
CA THR A 165 -17.30 32.09 11.38
C THR A 165 -15.85 32.46 11.06
N MET A 166 -14.96 31.47 10.90
CA MET A 166 -13.54 31.71 10.64
C MET A 166 -13.31 32.38 9.27
N PRO A 167 -12.23 33.15 9.10
CA PRO A 167 -11.96 33.89 7.86
C PRO A 167 -11.70 32.98 6.64
N TRP A 168 -11.45 31.69 6.83
CA TRP A 168 -11.36 30.71 5.74
C TRP A 168 -12.64 29.89 5.57
N GLY A 169 -13.78 30.30 6.14
CA GLY A 169 -15.06 29.65 5.91
C GLY A 169 -15.42 29.66 4.43
N MET A 170 -15.73 28.48 3.88
CA MET A 170 -16.04 28.29 2.47
C MET A 170 -17.55 28.33 2.26
N LYS A 171 -18.01 28.93 1.17
CA LYS A 171 -19.43 28.91 0.77
C LYS A 171 -19.53 28.76 -0.74
N SER A 172 -20.51 27.98 -1.18
CA SER A 172 -20.85 27.75 -2.58
C SER A 172 -22.34 27.40 -2.71
N GLU A 173 -22.88 27.45 -3.93
CA GLU A 173 -24.25 27.00 -4.20
C GLU A 173 -24.47 25.54 -3.76
N LYS A 174 -23.57 24.62 -4.15
CA LYS A 174 -23.64 23.20 -3.79
C LYS A 174 -23.60 22.94 -2.28
N THR A 175 -22.82 23.72 -1.53
CA THR A 175 -22.80 23.60 -0.05
C THR A 175 -24.15 24.02 0.56
N VAL A 176 -24.80 25.04 -0.01
CA VAL A 176 -26.12 25.51 0.45
C VAL A 176 -27.18 24.46 0.13
N GLU A 177 -27.20 23.97 -1.11
CA GLU A 177 -28.13 22.93 -1.57
C GLU A 177 -28.05 21.67 -0.70
N TYR A 178 -26.84 21.14 -0.50
CA TYR A 178 -26.64 19.97 0.37
C TYR A 178 -27.16 20.21 1.79
N LEU A 179 -26.89 21.38 2.38
CA LEU A 179 -27.33 21.67 3.74
C LEU A 179 -28.84 21.85 3.84
N LEU A 180 -29.50 22.39 2.81
CA LEU A 180 -30.96 22.46 2.72
C LEU A 180 -31.57 21.05 2.67
N ASP A 181 -31.04 20.19 1.79
CA ASP A 181 -31.57 18.84 1.57
C ASP A 181 -31.39 17.92 2.78
N ASN A 182 -30.33 18.13 3.57
CA ASN A 182 -29.94 17.25 4.67
C ASN A 182 -30.19 17.86 6.07
N GLN A 183 -30.81 19.04 6.17
CA GLN A 183 -30.93 19.77 7.44
C GLN A 183 -31.65 18.97 8.53
N THR A 184 -32.74 18.30 8.18
CA THR A 184 -33.53 17.49 9.13
C THR A 184 -32.73 16.30 9.65
N GLU A 185 -32.07 15.56 8.76
CA GLU A 185 -31.23 14.41 9.13
C GLU A 185 -30.07 14.85 10.02
N LEU A 186 -29.34 15.90 9.63
CA LEU A 186 -28.24 16.46 10.42
C LEU A 186 -28.70 16.85 11.83
N LYS A 187 -29.90 17.45 11.96
CA LYS A 187 -30.46 17.80 13.26
C LYS A 187 -30.76 16.57 14.12
N THR A 188 -31.25 15.47 13.54
CA THR A 188 -31.45 14.21 14.29
C THR A 188 -30.15 13.60 14.80
N LEU A 189 -29.04 13.83 14.08
CA LEU A 189 -27.69 13.42 14.47
C LEU A 189 -27.02 14.39 15.45
N GLY A 190 -27.74 15.42 15.91
CA GLY A 190 -27.25 16.44 16.85
C GLY A 190 -26.41 17.54 16.20
N VAL A 191 -26.42 17.67 14.87
CA VAL A 191 -25.68 18.67 14.12
C VAL A 191 -26.64 19.77 13.66
N SER A 192 -26.56 20.94 14.30
CA SER A 192 -27.33 22.11 13.87
C SER A 192 -26.57 22.88 12.80
N VAL A 193 -27.23 23.15 11.66
CA VAL A 193 -26.65 23.89 10.54
C VAL A 193 -27.56 25.02 10.05
N ASP A 194 -26.95 26.16 9.72
CA ASP A 194 -27.52 27.22 8.88
C ASP A 194 -27.04 27.00 7.43
N PRO A 195 -27.93 26.65 6.49
CA PRO A 195 -27.56 26.39 5.10
C PRO A 195 -26.87 27.55 4.40
N TYR A 196 -27.10 28.79 4.84
CA TYR A 196 -26.54 29.98 4.20
C TYR A 196 -25.25 30.48 4.85
N ALA A 197 -24.85 29.91 5.99
CA ALA A 197 -23.61 30.26 6.67
C ALA A 197 -22.40 29.53 6.04
N PRO A 198 -21.19 30.14 6.05
CA PRO A 198 -19.98 29.48 5.58
C PRO A 198 -19.69 28.18 6.34
N VAL A 199 -19.06 27.22 5.68
CA VAL A 199 -18.68 25.90 6.23
C VAL A 199 -17.18 25.76 6.37
N HIS A 200 -16.74 24.87 7.26
CA HIS A 200 -15.34 24.51 7.36
C HIS A 200 -14.84 23.81 6.07
N PRO A 201 -13.79 24.32 5.39
CA PRO A 201 -13.18 23.66 4.23
C PRO A 201 -12.28 22.50 4.69
N THR A 202 -12.89 21.41 5.12
CA THR A 202 -12.20 20.18 5.57
C THR A 202 -11.22 19.62 4.55
N PHE A 203 -11.46 19.79 3.24
CA PHE A 203 -10.49 19.44 2.20
C PHE A 203 -9.12 20.11 2.44
N LEU A 204 -9.13 21.39 2.84
CA LEU A 204 -7.93 22.17 3.11
C LEU A 204 -7.28 21.71 4.41
N TYR A 205 -8.09 21.41 5.44
CA TYR A 205 -7.58 20.89 6.70
C TYR A 205 -6.86 19.55 6.50
N GLU A 206 -7.48 18.63 5.76
CA GLU A 206 -6.87 17.33 5.45
C GLU A 206 -5.63 17.49 4.57
N SER A 207 -5.65 18.39 3.58
CA SER A 207 -4.50 18.67 2.72
C SER A 207 -3.30 19.19 3.52
N LEU A 208 -3.53 20.17 4.40
CA LEU A 208 -2.49 20.75 5.26
C LEU A 208 -1.98 19.75 6.30
N TRP A 209 -2.88 18.94 6.87
CA TRP A 209 -2.49 17.88 7.79
C TRP A 209 -1.63 16.82 7.10
N CYS A 210 -2.00 16.42 5.87
CA CYS A 210 -1.22 15.48 5.07
C CYS A 210 0.15 16.05 4.73
N LEU A 211 0.23 17.34 4.37
CA LEU A 211 1.51 18.01 4.09
C LEU A 211 2.41 18.05 5.34
N GLY A 212 1.86 18.46 6.50
CA GLY A 212 2.61 18.48 7.76
C GLY A 212 3.09 17.09 8.16
N SER A 213 2.20 16.09 8.05
CA SER A 213 2.54 14.68 8.31
C SER A 213 3.62 14.17 7.36
N PHE A 214 3.56 14.54 6.08
CA PHE A 214 4.55 14.18 5.08
C PHE A 214 5.93 14.77 5.43
N ILE A 215 5.98 16.04 5.81
CA ILE A 215 7.23 16.70 6.23
C ILE A 215 7.81 15.99 7.45
N ILE A 216 6.99 15.68 8.47
CA ILE A 216 7.42 14.95 9.67
C ILE A 216 7.99 13.58 9.29
N LEU A 217 7.25 12.78 8.51
CA LEU A 217 7.71 11.46 8.10
C LEU A 217 8.92 11.50 7.19
N TYR A 218 9.04 12.51 6.32
CA TYR A 218 10.21 12.70 5.47
C TYR A 218 11.46 13.04 6.30
N ILE A 219 11.33 13.86 7.34
CA ILE A 219 12.41 14.12 8.30
C ILE A 219 12.78 12.82 9.05
N MET A 220 11.78 12.05 9.49
CA MET A 220 12.00 10.76 10.16
C MET A 220 12.72 9.77 9.24
N TYR A 221 12.27 9.68 7.98
CA TYR A 221 12.90 8.90 6.91
C TYR A 221 14.39 9.23 6.77
N ARG A 222 14.74 10.52 6.79
CA ARG A 222 16.12 10.97 6.55
C ARG A 222 17.04 10.82 7.76
N LYS A 223 16.52 10.93 8.99
CA LYS A 223 17.36 11.13 10.18
C LYS A 223 17.05 10.20 11.36
N PHE A 224 15.84 9.66 11.46
CA PHE A 224 15.35 9.04 12.71
C PHE A 224 14.77 7.64 12.53
N ARG A 225 14.89 7.03 11.35
CA ARG A 225 14.45 5.66 11.09
C ARG A 225 15.40 4.67 11.77
N LYS A 226 14.84 3.77 12.59
CA LYS A 226 15.55 2.78 13.41
C LYS A 226 15.21 1.33 13.06
N PHE A 227 14.03 1.07 12.51
CA PHE A 227 13.58 -0.27 12.12
C PHE A 227 12.58 -0.21 10.94
N SER A 228 12.42 -1.33 10.23
CA SER A 228 11.45 -1.47 9.14
C SER A 228 10.01 -1.47 9.66
N GLY A 229 9.15 -0.65 9.08
CA GLY A 229 7.77 -0.45 9.51
C GLY A 229 7.58 0.76 10.44
N GLN A 230 8.66 1.42 10.87
CA GLN A 230 8.57 2.59 11.76
C GLN A 230 7.80 3.75 11.10
N LEU A 231 8.08 4.04 9.83
CA LEU A 231 7.43 5.15 9.11
C LEU A 231 5.96 4.85 8.88
N PHE A 232 5.60 3.60 8.59
CA PHE A 232 4.20 3.22 8.44
C PHE A 232 3.41 3.28 9.75
N LEU A 233 4.03 2.86 10.87
CA LEU A 233 3.42 3.00 12.19
C LEU A 233 3.23 4.49 12.55
N SER A 234 4.25 5.32 12.30
CA SER A 234 4.13 6.77 12.50
C SER A 234 3.10 7.41 11.58
N TYR A 235 2.97 6.95 10.33
CA TYR A 235 1.92 7.36 9.40
C TYR A 235 0.52 7.09 9.98
N GLY A 236 0.25 5.88 10.47
CA GLY A 236 -1.08 5.58 11.01
C GLY A 236 -1.41 6.35 12.28
N VAL A 237 -0.41 6.70 13.10
CA VAL A 237 -0.61 7.65 14.20
C VAL A 237 -0.93 9.05 13.67
N LEU A 238 -0.08 9.62 12.82
CA LEU A 238 -0.23 10.99 12.31
C LEU A 238 -1.53 11.17 11.52
N TYR A 239 -1.75 10.34 10.50
CA TYR A 239 -2.95 10.43 9.66
C TYR A 239 -4.20 10.02 10.44
N GLY A 240 -4.12 9.00 11.30
CA GLY A 240 -5.25 8.59 12.15
C GLY A 240 -5.69 9.70 13.10
N THR A 241 -4.76 10.43 13.71
CA THR A 241 -5.08 11.60 14.55
C THR A 241 -5.75 12.70 13.74
N GLY A 242 -5.20 13.03 12.57
CA GLY A 242 -5.81 14.03 11.67
C GLY A 242 -7.21 13.61 11.24
N ARG A 243 -7.40 12.34 10.89
CA ARG A 243 -8.70 11.79 10.52
C ARG A 243 -9.69 11.89 11.67
N ALA A 244 -9.31 11.55 12.90
CA ALA A 244 -10.17 11.64 14.08
C ALA A 244 -10.64 13.07 14.35
N ILE A 245 -9.73 14.04 14.21
CA ILE A 245 -10.03 15.46 14.43
C ILE A 245 -10.91 16.00 13.31
N ILE A 246 -10.52 15.79 12.04
CA ILE A 246 -11.18 16.41 10.89
C ILE A 246 -12.54 15.79 10.61
N GLU A 247 -12.69 14.48 10.83
CA GLU A 247 -14.01 13.82 10.81
C GLU A 247 -14.96 14.41 11.84
N GLY A 248 -14.43 14.97 12.94
CA GLY A 248 -15.18 15.73 13.93
C GLY A 248 -15.98 16.90 13.34
N PHE A 249 -15.49 17.50 12.25
CA PHE A 249 -16.14 18.63 11.59
C PHE A 249 -17.10 18.22 10.49
N ARG A 250 -17.00 17.01 9.92
CA ARG A 250 -17.71 16.64 8.68
C ARG A 250 -19.22 16.52 8.85
N THR A 251 -19.97 16.91 7.82
CA THR A 251 -21.43 16.82 7.76
C THR A 251 -21.92 15.58 7.02
N ASP A 252 -21.07 14.91 6.24
CA ASP A 252 -21.41 13.78 5.37
C ASP A 252 -20.75 12.47 5.84
N SER A 253 -20.72 12.27 7.16
CA SER A 253 -20.10 11.12 7.79
C SER A 253 -21.03 9.90 7.85
N LEU A 254 -20.44 8.71 7.82
CA LEU A 254 -21.16 7.48 8.13
C LEU A 254 -21.28 7.32 9.65
N TYR A 255 -22.51 7.17 10.15
CA TYR A 255 -22.82 7.00 11.57
C TYR A 255 -23.07 5.53 11.94
N ILE A 256 -22.79 5.17 13.19
CA ILE A 256 -23.05 3.82 13.71
C ILE A 256 -24.52 3.71 14.10
N GLY A 257 -25.33 3.06 13.27
CA GLY A 257 -26.77 2.91 13.51
C GLY A 257 -27.44 4.27 13.70
N SER A 258 -28.23 4.42 14.75
CA SER A 258 -28.91 5.68 15.12
C SER A 258 -28.14 6.52 16.14
N THR A 259 -26.82 6.30 16.28
CA THR A 259 -25.99 7.06 17.22
C THR A 259 -25.34 8.27 16.54
N SER A 260 -24.91 9.25 17.33
CA SER A 260 -24.10 10.39 16.85
C SER A 260 -22.61 10.05 16.64
N LEU A 261 -22.23 8.77 16.76
CA LEU A 261 -20.85 8.33 16.60
C LEU A 261 -20.52 8.05 15.13
N ARG A 262 -19.50 8.73 14.61
CA ARG A 262 -19.01 8.57 13.24
C ARG A 262 -18.07 7.36 13.14
N VAL A 263 -18.35 6.45 12.22
CA VAL A 263 -17.59 5.20 11.99
C VAL A 263 -16.11 5.49 11.75
N SER A 264 -15.82 6.42 10.84
CA SER A 264 -14.44 6.80 10.50
C SER A 264 -13.69 7.39 11.69
N GLN A 265 -14.38 8.12 12.56
CA GLN A 265 -13.77 8.74 13.74
C GLN A 265 -13.38 7.67 14.75
N LEU A 266 -14.31 6.77 15.09
CA LEU A 266 -14.03 5.65 15.99
C LEU A 266 -12.91 4.75 15.46
N LEU A 267 -12.98 4.35 14.19
CA LEU A 267 -11.97 3.53 13.56
C LEU A 267 -10.59 4.20 13.61
N SER A 268 -10.53 5.50 13.33
CA SER A 268 -9.27 6.24 13.37
C SER A 268 -8.66 6.30 14.78
N MET A 269 -9.47 6.46 15.83
CA MET A 269 -9.00 6.43 17.22
C MET A 269 -8.44 5.05 17.59
N VAL A 270 -9.10 3.97 17.18
CA VAL A 270 -8.61 2.59 17.40
C VAL A 270 -7.29 2.37 16.67
N VAL A 271 -7.19 2.79 15.39
CA VAL A 271 -5.95 2.69 14.61
C VAL A 271 -4.81 3.45 15.27
N VAL A 272 -5.05 4.68 15.74
CA VAL A 272 -4.05 5.47 16.47
C VAL A 272 -3.56 4.73 17.71
N ALA A 273 -4.47 4.21 18.54
CA ALA A 273 -4.12 3.49 19.76
C ALA A 273 -3.26 2.25 19.47
N VAL A 274 -3.66 1.44 18.49
CA VAL A 274 -2.92 0.24 18.08
C VAL A 274 -1.54 0.60 17.52
N PHE A 275 -1.48 1.55 16.59
CA PHE A 275 -0.23 1.92 15.92
C PHE A 275 0.75 2.59 16.88
N LEU A 276 0.26 3.44 17.78
CA LEU A 276 1.07 4.07 18.82
C LEU A 276 1.64 3.03 19.79
N THR A 277 0.81 2.07 20.23
CA THR A 277 1.25 0.99 21.11
C THR A 277 2.33 0.15 20.45
N LEU A 278 2.12 -0.28 19.21
CA LEU A 278 3.11 -1.03 18.43
C LEU A 278 4.40 -0.24 18.18
N LEU A 279 4.28 1.07 17.89
CA LEU A 279 5.41 1.96 17.69
C LEU A 279 6.27 2.05 18.96
N ILE A 280 5.65 2.26 20.12
CA ILE A 280 6.34 2.35 21.41
C ILE A 280 7.03 1.02 21.73
N ILE A 281 6.32 -0.11 21.61
CA ILE A 281 6.89 -1.44 21.86
C ILE A 281 8.11 -1.68 20.96
N LYS A 282 8.00 -1.41 19.67
CA LYS A 282 9.11 -1.61 18.72
C LYS A 282 10.27 -0.66 18.98
N LEU A 283 10.02 0.61 19.32
CA LEU A 283 11.08 1.55 19.69
C LEU A 283 11.86 1.09 20.94
N ILE A 284 11.16 0.56 21.94
CA ILE A 284 11.78 0.00 23.15
C ILE A 284 12.59 -1.25 22.81
N GLN A 285 12.03 -2.17 22.00
CA GLN A 285 12.71 -3.39 21.56
C GLN A 285 13.98 -3.06 20.77
N THR A 286 13.92 -2.15 19.80
CA THR A 286 15.08 -1.75 18.99
C THR A 286 16.13 -1.02 19.81
N LYS A 287 15.74 -0.29 20.87
CA LYS A 287 16.71 0.33 21.80
C LYS A 287 17.44 -0.73 22.63
N LYS A 288 16.76 -1.80 23.06
CA LYS A 288 17.36 -2.89 23.84
C LYS A 288 18.20 -3.84 22.98
N HIS A 289 17.72 -4.14 21.78
CA HIS A 289 18.34 -5.08 20.84
C HIS A 289 18.41 -4.43 19.45
N PRO A 290 19.41 -3.57 19.19
CA PRO A 290 19.55 -2.93 17.90
C PRO A 290 19.83 -3.99 16.82
N GLN A 291 19.02 -3.97 15.77
CA GLN A 291 19.14 -4.84 14.60
C GLN A 291 19.36 -3.94 13.37
N PRO A 292 20.21 -4.35 12.41
CA PRO A 292 20.33 -3.63 11.15
C PRO A 292 18.97 -3.63 10.42
N ILE A 293 18.66 -2.55 9.72
CA ILE A 293 17.41 -2.43 8.96
C ILE A 293 17.52 -3.35 7.74
N GLU A 294 16.76 -4.44 7.73
CA GLU A 294 16.75 -5.40 6.62
C GLU A 294 16.47 -4.71 5.29
N GLY A 295 17.17 -5.10 4.23
CA GLY A 295 16.96 -4.57 2.88
C GLY A 295 17.39 -3.11 2.68
N VAL A 296 18.07 -2.49 3.65
CA VAL A 296 18.82 -1.24 3.43
C VAL A 296 20.28 -1.52 3.05
N ASP A 297 20.81 -2.72 3.37
CA ASP A 297 22.20 -3.15 3.03
C ASP A 297 22.38 -4.70 2.95
N PHE A 298 21.60 -5.46 2.16
CA PHE A 298 21.94 -6.90 1.99
C PHE A 298 21.44 -7.51 0.68
N PHE A 299 22.37 -7.76 -0.26
CA PHE A 299 22.20 -8.67 -1.39
C PHE A 299 23.23 -9.82 -1.28
N PRO A 300 22.96 -10.87 -0.49
CA PRO A 300 23.88 -12.00 -0.39
C PRO A 300 24.04 -12.74 -1.73
N GLU A 301 23.12 -12.56 -2.68
CA GLU A 301 23.22 -13.18 -4.01
C GLU A 301 24.12 -12.40 -4.99
N GLU A 302 24.19 -11.07 -4.88
CA GLU A 302 25.09 -10.25 -5.72
C GLU A 302 26.52 -10.29 -5.19
N GLU A 303 26.71 -10.21 -3.88
CA GLU A 303 28.05 -10.32 -3.27
C GLU A 303 28.67 -11.70 -3.51
N LYS A 304 27.88 -12.78 -3.45
CA LYS A 304 28.35 -14.13 -3.82
C LYS A 304 28.66 -14.28 -5.31
N LYS A 305 27.94 -13.58 -6.20
CA LYS A 305 28.22 -13.55 -7.64
C LYS A 305 29.49 -12.77 -7.94
N ASP A 306 29.66 -11.61 -7.31
CA ASP A 306 30.84 -10.77 -7.45
C ASP A 306 32.08 -11.39 -6.80
N GLU A 307 31.96 -12.06 -5.65
CA GLU A 307 33.05 -12.83 -5.05
C GLU A 307 33.41 -14.05 -5.90
N LYS A 308 32.44 -14.82 -6.40
CA LYS A 308 32.72 -15.92 -7.36
C LYS A 308 33.38 -15.39 -8.62
N SER A 309 32.88 -14.29 -9.17
CA SER A 309 33.43 -13.65 -10.38
C SER A 309 34.85 -13.14 -10.15
N LYS A 310 35.10 -12.40 -9.06
CA LYS A 310 36.42 -11.90 -8.67
C LYS A 310 37.40 -13.03 -8.30
N LYS A 311 36.93 -14.11 -7.68
CA LYS A 311 37.74 -15.29 -7.35
C LYS A 311 38.11 -16.07 -8.62
N ASN A 312 37.20 -16.17 -9.59
CA ASN A 312 37.48 -16.76 -10.89
C ASN A 312 38.38 -15.87 -11.77
N ALA A 313 38.26 -14.55 -11.66
CA ALA A 313 39.06 -13.58 -12.41
C ALA A 313 40.47 -13.34 -11.82
N LYS A 314 40.71 -13.70 -10.54
CA LYS A 314 42.02 -13.61 -9.87
C LYS A 314 42.88 -14.87 -9.99
N LEU A 315 42.39 -15.93 -10.65
CA LEU A 315 43.20 -17.12 -10.89
C LEU A 315 44.34 -16.77 -11.86
N THR A 316 45.58 -16.96 -11.43
CA THR A 316 46.74 -16.79 -12.29
C THR A 316 46.83 -17.95 -13.30
N GLN A 317 47.58 -17.78 -14.39
CA GLN A 317 47.81 -18.85 -15.38
C GLN A 317 48.31 -20.15 -14.72
N LYS A 318 49.10 -20.01 -13.65
CA LYS A 318 49.64 -21.13 -12.86
C LYS A 318 48.53 -21.88 -12.09
N ASP A 319 47.59 -21.15 -11.49
CA ASP A 319 46.44 -21.73 -10.76
C ASP A 319 45.49 -22.48 -11.69
N LEU A 320 45.24 -21.93 -12.89
CA LEU A 320 44.41 -22.57 -13.92
C LEU A 320 45.05 -23.87 -14.44
N THR A 321 46.38 -23.86 -14.62
CA THR A 321 47.13 -25.04 -15.06
C THR A 321 47.14 -26.14 -13.99
N GLU A 322 47.27 -25.76 -12.71
CA GLU A 322 47.25 -26.72 -11.61
C GLU A 322 45.85 -27.30 -11.35
N LEU A 323 44.80 -26.51 -11.54
CA LEU A 323 43.41 -26.97 -11.51
C LEU A 323 43.10 -27.94 -12.66
N ALA A 324 43.60 -27.66 -13.87
CA ALA A 324 43.48 -28.56 -15.02
C ALA A 324 44.18 -29.90 -14.75
N ARG A 325 45.42 -29.85 -14.24
CA ARG A 325 46.20 -31.05 -13.86
C ARG A 325 45.49 -31.90 -12.80
N LYS A 326 44.99 -31.28 -11.72
CA LYS A 326 44.24 -32.00 -10.66
C LYS A 326 42.93 -32.60 -11.17
N ARG A 327 42.31 -31.97 -12.17
CA ARG A 327 41.10 -32.50 -12.81
C ARG A 327 41.42 -33.71 -13.68
N GLU A 328 42.53 -33.66 -14.42
CA GLU A 328 43.02 -34.76 -15.26
C GLU A 328 43.43 -35.96 -14.40
N GLU A 329 44.16 -35.75 -13.30
CA GLU A 329 44.52 -36.79 -12.32
C GLU A 329 43.28 -37.45 -11.71
N ARG A 330 42.23 -36.67 -11.38
CA ARG A 330 40.97 -37.22 -10.89
C ARG A 330 40.22 -38.05 -11.93
N LEU A 331 40.26 -37.63 -13.20
CA LEU A 331 39.64 -38.36 -14.29
C LEU A 331 40.39 -39.65 -14.60
N LEU A 332 41.72 -39.63 -14.54
CA LEU A 332 42.58 -40.81 -14.68
C LEU A 332 42.36 -41.80 -13.53
N ALA A 333 42.38 -41.33 -12.28
CA ALA A 333 42.12 -42.18 -11.12
C ALA A 333 40.71 -42.80 -11.15
N LYS A 334 39.71 -42.05 -11.66
CA LYS A 334 38.36 -42.58 -11.85
C LYS A 334 38.30 -43.62 -12.98
N ALA A 335 39.00 -43.38 -14.09
CA ALA A 335 39.09 -44.32 -15.20
C ALA A 335 39.90 -45.59 -14.84
N GLU A 336 40.84 -45.50 -13.91
CA GLU A 336 41.57 -46.65 -13.35
C GLU A 336 40.70 -47.45 -12.37
N SER A 337 39.89 -46.77 -11.54
CA SER A 337 38.91 -47.45 -10.67
C SER A 337 37.78 -48.15 -11.44
N GLU A 338 37.53 -47.75 -12.68
CA GLU A 338 36.55 -48.36 -13.59
C GLU A 338 37.18 -49.47 -14.47
N LYS A 339 38.48 -49.78 -14.31
CA LYS A 339 39.23 -50.76 -15.11
C LYS A 339 39.65 -52.04 -14.37
N GLU A 340 39.32 -52.21 -13.10
CA GLU A 340 39.44 -53.53 -12.47
C GLU A 340 38.37 -54.48 -13.04
N PRO A 341 38.75 -55.58 -13.70
CA PRO A 341 37.80 -56.46 -14.34
C PRO A 341 37.18 -57.44 -13.34
N GLU A 342 35.86 -57.61 -13.43
CA GLU A 342 35.18 -58.84 -13.04
C GLU A 342 35.76 -60.01 -13.85
N GLU A 343 36.55 -60.85 -13.20
CA GLU A 343 36.81 -62.25 -13.60
C GLU A 343 36.73 -63.11 -12.34
N SER A 344 36.07 -64.26 -12.26
CA SER A 344 35.14 -64.96 -13.14
C SER A 344 34.52 -66.12 -12.34
N PHE A 345 33.24 -66.41 -12.60
CA PHE A 345 32.56 -67.71 -12.68
C PHE A 345 32.79 -68.83 -11.63
N THR A 346 31.68 -69.09 -10.92
CA THR A 346 31.06 -70.41 -10.61
C THR A 346 31.80 -71.71 -10.96
N GLU A 347 31.99 -72.56 -9.95
CA GLU A 347 31.73 -74.01 -10.06
C GLU A 347 30.94 -74.46 -8.83
N GLU A 348 29.67 -74.77 -9.06
CA GLU A 348 28.80 -75.50 -8.14
C GLU A 348 29.13 -76.99 -8.30
N LYS A 349 29.76 -77.59 -7.27
CA LYS A 349 29.88 -79.04 -7.14
C LYS A 349 29.30 -79.48 -5.80
N VAL A 350 28.19 -80.19 -5.94
CA VAL A 350 27.59 -81.13 -4.99
C VAL A 350 28.69 -82.07 -4.47
N ASP A 351 28.91 -82.14 -3.16
CA ASP A 351 28.93 -83.44 -2.46
C ASP A 351 28.79 -83.32 -0.93
N GLU A 352 28.19 -84.36 -0.39
CA GLU A 352 27.81 -84.60 0.98
C GLU A 352 29.00 -84.58 1.97
N THR A 353 28.76 -84.12 3.20
CA THR A 353 29.36 -84.73 4.40
C THR A 353 28.57 -84.30 5.62
N VAL A 354 27.65 -85.18 6.04
CA VAL A 354 27.06 -85.18 7.38
C VAL A 354 28.14 -85.66 8.35
N GLU A 355 28.43 -84.83 9.34
CA GLU A 355 29.22 -85.14 10.52
C GLU A 355 28.61 -86.29 11.32
N THR A 356 29.46 -87.30 11.54
CA THR A 356 29.71 -88.05 12.78
C THR A 356 28.54 -88.44 13.71
N SER A 357 28.40 -89.75 13.79
CA SER A 357 27.93 -90.60 14.88
C SER A 357 28.20 -90.14 16.33
N ALA A 358 27.23 -90.49 17.19
CA ALA A 358 27.33 -90.85 18.63
C ALA A 358 27.70 -89.70 19.58
N GLU A 359 26.94 -89.35 20.63
CA GLU A 359 26.05 -90.10 21.54
C GLU A 359 24.90 -89.20 22.05
#